data_AF-A0A847CD25-F1
#
_entry.id   AF-A0A847CD25-F1
#
_cell.length_a   1.000
_cell.length_b   1.000
_cell.length_c   1.000
_cell.angle_alpha   90.00
_cell.angle_beta   90.00
_cell.angle_gamma   90.00
#
_symmetry.space_group_name_H-M   'P 1'
#
loop_
_entity.id
_entity.type
_entity.pdbx_description
1 polymer ?
#
loop_
_entity_poly.entity_id
_entity_poly.type
_entity_poly.pdbx_seq_one_letter_code
_entity_poly.pdbx_strand_id
1 'polypeptide(L)'
;MLGEERITTYCGLDCAKCDYKEKYNCGGCVATKGNPFHGKCELASCTISKGKRFCGECEKFPCELLNKFSFDKEQGDNGVRIENCKKLKNEFVKEGREGLNPVCYCGLNCDFCFLGQWCGGCRSDYNCCSFATLFEDKKCPNATCCNEKKIKGCWECDELKSCNKGFFKNDNAFTMKAYCLLIKKYGEQVYSETIKNAVANGVDYAKDFDALGSTEKVLEALEKYRK
;
A
#
# COMPACT_ATOMS: atom_id res chain seq x y z
N MET A 1 -17.55 1.59 1.12
CA MET A 1 -16.08 1.39 1.24
C MET A 1 -15.60 2.14 2.46
N LEU A 2 -14.56 1.69 3.17
CA LEU A 2 -14.08 2.35 4.39
C LEU A 2 -13.82 3.85 4.16
N GLY A 3 -14.51 4.69 4.95
CA GLY A 3 -14.29 6.12 5.12
C GLY A 3 -14.36 7.03 3.88
N GLU A 4 -15.13 6.67 2.86
CA GLU A 4 -15.36 7.51 1.67
C GLU A 4 -15.94 8.90 2.03
N GLU A 5 -16.72 8.98 3.11
CA GLU A 5 -17.28 10.23 3.65
C GLU A 5 -16.23 11.22 4.18
N ARG A 6 -15.02 10.75 4.51
CA ARG A 6 -13.91 11.62 4.94
C ARG A 6 -13.24 12.33 3.76
N ILE A 7 -13.48 11.88 2.53
CA ILE A 7 -12.91 12.47 1.32
C ILE A 7 -13.85 13.59 0.86
N THR A 8 -13.62 14.79 1.38
CA THR A 8 -14.43 15.97 1.01
C THR A 8 -13.84 16.75 -0.17
N THR A 9 -12.54 16.53 -0.46
CA THR A 9 -11.85 17.10 -1.62
C THR A 9 -10.97 16.06 -2.31
N TYR A 10 -10.79 16.21 -3.63
CA TYR A 10 -9.91 15.33 -4.40
C TYR A 10 -8.42 15.63 -4.17
N CYS A 11 -8.04 16.86 -3.82
CA CYS A 11 -6.63 17.27 -3.77
C CYS A 11 -6.02 17.34 -2.36
N GLY A 12 -6.81 17.13 -1.30
CA GLY A 12 -6.36 17.27 0.08
C GLY A 12 -6.55 18.67 0.68
N LEU A 13 -7.25 19.58 -0.01
CA LEU A 13 -7.71 20.81 0.62
C LEU A 13 -8.76 20.51 1.70
N ASP A 14 -8.78 21.33 2.74
CA ASP A 14 -9.76 21.21 3.82
C ASP A 14 -10.96 22.12 3.53
N CYS A 15 -12.04 21.53 2.99
CA CYS A 15 -13.27 22.26 2.71
C CYS A 15 -13.93 22.83 3.99
N ALA A 16 -13.64 22.30 5.18
CA ALA A 16 -14.17 22.83 6.43
C ALA A 16 -13.48 24.13 6.86
N LYS A 17 -12.26 24.38 6.35
CA LYS A 17 -11.48 25.61 6.62
C LYS A 17 -11.40 26.54 5.41
N CYS A 18 -12.26 26.33 4.42
CA CYS A 18 -12.22 27.07 3.16
C CYS A 18 -13.27 28.18 3.14
N ASP A 19 -12.82 29.43 3.35
CA ASP A 19 -13.68 30.62 3.32
C ASP A 19 -14.47 30.78 2.01
N TYR A 20 -13.94 30.26 0.89
CA TYR A 20 -14.61 30.32 -0.41
C TYR A 20 -15.94 29.56 -0.40
N LYS A 21 -16.12 28.61 0.54
CA LYS A 21 -17.37 27.86 0.67
C LYS A 21 -18.55 28.78 0.99
N GLU A 22 -18.39 29.65 1.98
CA GLU A 22 -19.41 30.61 2.37
C GLU A 22 -19.45 31.81 1.43
N LYS A 23 -18.29 32.41 1.13
CA LYS A 23 -18.19 33.64 0.32
C LYS A 23 -18.77 33.51 -1.08
N TYR A 24 -18.65 32.33 -1.70
CA TYR A 24 -19.09 32.08 -3.08
C TYR A 24 -20.17 31.00 -3.18
N ASN A 25 -20.80 30.62 -2.05
CA ASN A 25 -21.80 29.55 -2.00
C ASN A 25 -21.32 28.25 -2.69
N CYS A 26 -20.07 27.85 -2.44
CA CYS A 26 -19.46 26.70 -3.09
C CYS A 26 -20.08 25.39 -2.57
N GLY A 27 -20.59 24.56 -3.49
CA GLY A 27 -21.14 23.24 -3.14
C GLY A 27 -20.12 22.22 -2.62
N GLY A 28 -18.81 22.50 -2.72
CA GLY A 28 -17.73 21.61 -2.29
C GLY A 28 -17.26 20.65 -3.38
N CYS A 29 -15.97 20.30 -3.35
CA CYS A 29 -15.28 19.68 -4.49
C CYS A 29 -15.82 18.29 -4.87
N VAL A 30 -15.98 17.37 -3.90
CA VAL A 30 -16.51 16.02 -4.17
C VAL A 30 -18.02 16.06 -4.44
N ALA A 31 -18.77 16.86 -3.68
CA ALA A 31 -20.23 17.00 -3.84
C ALA A 31 -20.62 17.53 -5.22
N THR A 32 -19.82 18.43 -5.81
CA THR A 32 -20.05 18.96 -7.17
C THR A 32 -19.31 18.17 -8.27
N LYS A 33 -18.77 16.99 -7.95
CA LYS A 33 -18.02 16.14 -8.88
C LYS A 33 -16.88 16.87 -9.59
N GLY A 34 -16.15 17.70 -8.84
CA GLY A 34 -15.00 18.45 -9.33
C GLY A 34 -15.31 19.81 -9.94
N ASN A 35 -16.48 20.39 -9.64
CA ASN A 35 -16.86 21.73 -10.09
C ASN A 35 -17.06 22.66 -8.87
N PRO A 36 -15.99 23.03 -8.13
CA PRO A 36 -16.09 24.06 -7.09
C PRO A 36 -16.49 25.43 -7.67
N PHE A 37 -16.52 26.48 -6.84
CA PHE A 37 -17.02 27.82 -7.22
C PHE A 37 -16.41 28.40 -8.50
N HIS A 38 -15.17 28.04 -8.85
CA HIS A 38 -14.48 28.48 -10.06
C HIS A 38 -14.68 27.55 -11.27
N GLY A 39 -15.66 26.64 -11.22
CA GLY A 39 -15.95 25.66 -12.26
C GLY A 39 -15.02 24.43 -12.22
N LYS A 40 -14.88 23.78 -13.38
CA LYS A 40 -14.19 22.48 -13.51
C LYS A 40 -12.74 22.53 -13.04
N CYS A 41 -12.40 21.70 -12.06
CA CYS A 41 -11.05 21.58 -11.51
C CYS A 41 -10.23 20.52 -12.25
N GLU A 42 -9.00 20.87 -12.63
CA GLU A 42 -8.07 19.97 -13.32
C GLU A 42 -7.64 18.78 -12.44
N LEU A 43 -7.33 19.02 -11.16
CA LEU A 43 -6.98 17.97 -10.21
C LEU A 43 -8.15 16.99 -10.00
N ALA A 44 -9.36 17.51 -9.85
CA ALA A 44 -10.55 16.68 -9.72
C ALA A 44 -10.77 15.82 -10.98
N SER A 45 -10.67 16.44 -12.16
CA SER A 45 -10.81 15.74 -13.44
C SER A 45 -9.78 14.61 -13.60
N CYS A 46 -8.53 14.87 -13.20
CA CYS A 46 -7.44 13.88 -13.22
C CYS A 46 -7.69 12.73 -12.25
N THR A 47 -8.15 13.03 -11.03
CA THR A 47 -8.47 12.00 -10.02
C THR A 47 -9.63 11.11 -10.47
N ILE A 48 -10.71 11.72 -10.97
CA ILE A 48 -11.91 11.02 -11.45
C ILE A 48 -11.58 10.12 -12.66
N SER A 49 -10.85 10.63 -13.65
CA SER A 49 -10.53 9.86 -14.85
C SER A 49 -9.63 8.65 -14.57
N LYS A 50 -8.82 8.71 -13.51
CA LYS A 50 -7.99 7.60 -13.04
C LYS A 50 -8.71 6.63 -12.10
N GLY A 51 -9.98 6.88 -11.78
CA GLY A 51 -10.75 6.08 -10.83
C GLY A 51 -10.14 6.09 -9.42
N LYS A 52 -9.47 7.19 -9.04
CA LYS A 52 -8.91 7.38 -7.70
C LYS A 52 -9.91 8.16 -6.85
N ARG A 53 -9.90 7.94 -5.54
CA ARG A 53 -10.77 8.68 -4.62
C ARG A 53 -10.22 10.08 -4.31
N PHE A 54 -8.90 10.21 -4.22
CA PHE A 54 -8.20 11.48 -4.02
C PHE A 54 -6.76 11.37 -4.52
N CYS A 55 -6.06 12.50 -4.64
CA CYS A 55 -4.72 12.58 -5.21
C CYS A 55 -3.69 11.74 -4.45
N GLY A 56 -3.87 11.52 -3.14
CA GLY A 56 -2.99 10.67 -2.33
C GLY A 56 -2.88 9.22 -2.82
N GLU A 57 -3.88 8.73 -3.57
CA GLU A 57 -3.89 7.38 -4.14
C GLU A 57 -3.21 7.27 -5.51
N CYS A 58 -2.68 8.39 -6.02
CA CYS A 58 -1.91 8.40 -7.25
C CYS A 58 -0.60 7.62 -7.06
N GLU A 59 -0.24 6.80 -8.04
CA GLU A 59 1.00 6.00 -8.06
C GLU A 59 2.23 6.89 -8.09
N LYS A 60 2.12 8.08 -8.68
CA LYS A 60 3.17 9.09 -8.77
C LYS A 60 3.03 10.18 -7.70
N PHE A 61 2.37 9.89 -6.58
CA PHE A 61 2.13 10.89 -5.55
C PHE A 61 3.43 11.30 -4.81
N PRO A 62 3.70 12.61 -4.59
CA PRO A 62 2.99 13.75 -5.15
C PRO A 62 3.37 13.97 -6.63
N CYS A 63 2.38 14.03 -7.52
CA CYS A 63 2.65 14.15 -8.96
C CYS A 63 2.89 15.62 -9.37
N GLU A 64 3.45 15.83 -10.55
CA GLU A 64 3.75 17.18 -11.08
C GLU A 64 2.54 18.11 -11.06
N LEU A 65 1.36 17.62 -11.45
CA LEU A 65 0.14 18.42 -11.44
C LEU A 65 -0.23 18.89 -10.02
N LEU A 66 -0.14 17.99 -9.02
CA LEU A 66 -0.41 18.35 -7.63
C LEU A 66 0.62 19.35 -7.10
N ASN A 67 1.91 19.16 -7.44
CA ASN A 67 2.97 20.09 -7.07
C ASN A 67 2.74 21.49 -7.68
N LYS A 68 2.43 21.57 -8.99
CA LYS A 68 2.12 22.83 -9.67
C LYS A 68 1.05 23.61 -8.94
N PHE A 69 -0.04 22.93 -8.59
CA PHE A 69 -1.12 23.54 -7.82
C PHE A 69 -0.65 23.96 -6.41
N SER A 70 0.08 23.09 -5.71
CA SER A 70 0.47 23.30 -4.29
C SER A 70 1.46 24.45 -4.12
N PHE A 71 2.32 24.68 -5.11
CA PHE A 71 3.39 25.68 -5.09
C PHE A 71 3.18 26.79 -6.13
N ASP A 72 1.94 26.98 -6.58
CA ASP A 72 1.59 28.14 -7.40
C ASP A 72 1.88 29.45 -6.65
N LYS A 73 2.37 30.47 -7.33
CA LYS A 73 2.81 31.72 -6.68
C LYS A 73 1.67 32.53 -6.09
N GLU A 74 0.47 32.43 -6.65
CA GLU A 74 -0.69 33.23 -6.25
C GLU A 74 -1.69 32.40 -5.45
N GLN A 75 -1.90 31.13 -5.85
CA GLN A 75 -2.95 30.24 -5.32
C GLN A 75 -2.40 28.98 -4.66
N GLY A 76 -1.07 28.89 -4.51
CA GLY A 76 -0.41 27.80 -3.81
C GLY A 76 -0.69 27.82 -2.32
N ASP A 77 -0.57 26.66 -1.68
CA ASP A 77 -0.67 26.50 -0.23
C ASP A 77 0.64 26.02 0.39
N ASN A 78 1.74 26.18 -0.34
CA ASN A 78 3.09 25.77 0.05
C ASN A 78 3.17 24.28 0.48
N GLY A 79 2.36 23.42 -0.15
CA GLY A 79 2.37 21.98 0.07
C GLY A 79 1.35 21.45 1.09
N VAL A 80 0.52 22.30 1.70
CA VAL A 80 -0.46 21.89 2.72
C VAL A 80 -1.39 20.78 2.21
N ARG A 81 -1.89 20.86 0.96
CA ARG A 81 -2.75 19.81 0.39
C ARG A 81 -2.04 18.47 0.20
N ILE A 82 -0.73 18.49 -0.07
CA ILE A 82 0.09 17.27 -0.16
C ILE A 82 0.18 16.63 1.22
N GLU A 83 0.46 17.41 2.26
CA GLU A 83 0.53 16.89 3.63
C GLU A 83 -0.81 16.33 4.12
N ASN A 84 -1.92 17.00 3.79
CA ASN A 84 -3.26 16.49 4.09
C ASN A 84 -3.56 15.17 3.35
N CYS A 85 -3.18 15.05 2.08
CA CYS A 85 -3.27 13.78 1.35
C CYS A 85 -2.46 12.67 2.04
N LYS A 86 -1.25 12.95 2.52
CA LYS A 86 -0.41 11.97 3.24
C LYS A 86 -1.10 11.51 4.53
N LYS A 87 -1.61 12.45 5.33
CA LYS A 87 -2.31 12.14 6.59
C LYS A 87 -3.53 11.26 6.36
N LEU A 88 -4.40 11.67 5.44
CA LEU A 88 -5.62 10.93 5.11
C LEU A 88 -5.30 9.53 4.57
N LYS A 89 -4.27 9.40 3.71
CA LYS A 89 -3.81 8.10 3.24
C LYS A 89 -3.30 7.21 4.37
N ASN A 90 -2.50 7.77 5.28
CA ASN A 90 -1.98 7.03 6.44
C ASN A 90 -3.12 6.56 7.35
N GLU A 91 -4.17 7.37 7.53
CA GLU A 91 -5.37 6.99 8.30
C GLU A 91 -6.10 5.81 7.64
N PHE A 92 -6.35 5.86 6.33
CA PHE A 92 -6.95 4.74 5.61
C PHE A 92 -6.12 3.47 5.67
N VAL A 93 -4.78 3.59 5.60
CA VAL A 93 -3.88 2.44 5.71
C VAL A 93 -3.94 1.82 7.10
N LYS A 94 -3.99 2.63 8.16
CA LYS A 94 -4.12 2.14 9.54
C LYS A 94 -5.45 1.42 9.75
N GLU A 95 -6.54 2.05 9.33
CA GLU A 95 -7.89 1.49 9.46
C GLU A 95 -8.04 0.20 8.64
N GLY A 96 -7.56 0.21 7.39
CA GLY A 96 -7.56 -0.98 6.54
C GLY A 96 -6.74 -2.14 7.10
N ARG A 97 -5.84 -1.90 8.07
CA ARG A 97 -5.03 -2.94 8.74
C ARG A 97 -5.61 -3.40 10.07
N GLU A 98 -6.60 -2.72 10.62
CA GLU A 98 -7.10 -3.01 11.97
C GLU A 98 -7.60 -4.46 12.07
N GLY A 99 -7.05 -5.20 13.03
CA GLY A 99 -7.38 -6.61 13.25
C GLY A 99 -6.87 -7.59 12.18
N LEU A 100 -6.08 -7.15 11.20
CA LEU A 100 -5.56 -8.02 10.14
C LEU A 100 -4.21 -8.63 10.50
N ASN A 101 -4.00 -9.86 10.02
CA ASN A 101 -2.68 -10.50 10.07
C ASN A 101 -1.70 -9.79 9.10
N PRO A 102 -0.56 -9.25 9.59
CA PRO A 102 0.40 -8.55 8.75
C PRO A 102 1.24 -9.49 7.87
N VAL A 103 1.23 -10.80 8.13
CA VAL A 103 1.88 -11.79 7.26
C VAL A 103 1.04 -11.95 5.99
N CYS A 104 1.54 -11.37 4.92
CA CYS A 104 0.93 -11.35 3.60
C CYS A 104 1.00 -12.79 2.98
N TYR A 105 0.12 -13.18 2.05
CA TYR A 105 0.03 -14.57 1.54
C TYR A 105 1.34 -15.15 0.96
N CYS A 106 2.21 -14.31 0.41
CA CYS A 106 3.53 -14.69 -0.13
C CYS A 106 4.64 -14.76 0.92
N GLY A 107 4.32 -14.57 2.20
CA GLY A 107 5.27 -14.58 3.31
C GLY A 107 5.92 -13.22 3.59
N LEU A 108 5.69 -12.17 2.78
CA LEU A 108 6.10 -10.82 3.16
C LEU A 108 5.41 -10.40 4.47
N ASN A 109 6.06 -9.59 5.30
CA ASN A 109 5.46 -8.97 6.47
C ASN A 109 5.17 -7.50 6.17
N CYS A 110 3.88 -7.19 6.13
CA CYS A 110 3.35 -5.90 5.74
C CYS A 110 3.72 -4.78 6.77
N ASP A 111 4.07 -5.11 8.02
CA ASP A 111 4.48 -4.12 9.05
C ASP A 111 5.89 -3.56 8.85
N PHE A 112 6.75 -4.31 8.16
CA PHE A 112 8.13 -3.90 7.89
C PHE A 112 8.35 -3.48 6.44
N CYS A 113 7.35 -3.66 5.57
CA CYS A 113 7.43 -3.31 4.17
C CYS A 113 7.55 -1.78 3.99
N PHE A 114 8.42 -1.34 3.08
CA PHE A 114 8.55 0.09 2.70
C PHE A 114 7.25 0.71 2.16
N LEU A 115 6.33 -0.11 1.62
CA LEU A 115 4.99 0.33 1.21
C LEU A 115 4.01 0.41 2.38
N GLY A 116 4.39 0.02 3.59
CA GLY A 116 3.51 -0.10 4.75
C GLY A 116 2.86 1.22 5.16
N GLN A 117 3.49 2.36 4.84
CA GLN A 117 2.88 3.69 4.99
C GLN A 117 1.72 3.93 4.00
N TRP A 118 1.72 3.24 2.88
CA TRP A 118 0.87 3.54 1.71
C TRP A 118 -0.11 2.43 1.34
N CYS A 119 0.00 1.26 1.98
CA CYS A 119 -0.72 0.05 1.62
C CYS A 119 -1.23 -0.66 2.88
N GLY A 120 -2.53 -0.95 2.91
CA GLY A 120 -3.18 -1.73 3.98
C GLY A 120 -2.77 -3.20 4.01
N GLY A 121 -1.95 -3.67 3.07
CA GLY A 121 -1.52 -5.07 2.97
C GLY A 121 -2.52 -5.94 2.22
N CYS A 122 -2.08 -7.12 1.76
CA CYS A 122 -2.88 -7.96 0.83
C CYS A 122 -4.16 -8.55 1.42
N ARG A 123 -4.35 -8.44 2.75
CA ARG A 123 -5.56 -8.91 3.45
C ARG A 123 -6.56 -7.78 3.69
N SER A 124 -6.18 -6.53 3.38
CA SER A 124 -7.06 -5.37 3.51
C SER A 124 -7.87 -5.12 2.24
N ASP A 125 -8.97 -4.41 2.41
CA ASP A 125 -9.72 -3.77 1.33
C ASP A 125 -9.03 -2.48 0.81
N TYR A 126 -7.99 -2.01 1.51
CA TYR A 126 -7.13 -0.87 1.13
C TYR A 126 -5.73 -1.33 0.67
N ASN A 127 -5.67 -2.34 -0.21
CA ASN A 127 -4.38 -2.83 -0.70
C ASN A 127 -3.92 -2.09 -1.97
N CYS A 128 -2.63 -1.76 -2.03
CA CYS A 128 -1.99 -1.10 -3.17
C CYS A 128 -0.86 -1.99 -3.72
N CYS A 129 -1.07 -3.31 -3.77
CA CYS A 129 -0.03 -4.25 -4.16
C CYS A 129 0.40 -4.01 -5.62
N SER A 130 1.65 -3.59 -5.82
CA SER A 130 2.23 -3.34 -7.14
C SER A 130 2.27 -4.58 -8.04
N PHE A 131 2.29 -5.77 -7.45
CA PHE A 131 2.22 -7.01 -8.22
C PHE A 131 0.81 -7.30 -8.73
N ALA A 132 -0.22 -7.08 -7.91
CA ALA A 132 -1.61 -7.31 -8.31
C ALA A 132 -2.04 -6.40 -9.46
N THR A 133 -1.50 -5.17 -9.54
CA THR A 133 -1.78 -4.23 -10.63
C THR A 133 -1.24 -4.65 -12.00
N LEU A 134 -0.42 -5.70 -12.07
CA LEU A 134 0.06 -6.27 -13.34
C LEU A 134 -1.00 -7.15 -14.03
N PHE A 135 -2.11 -7.46 -13.34
CA PHE A 135 -3.18 -8.32 -13.84
C PHE A 135 -4.44 -7.49 -14.14
N GLU A 136 -5.18 -7.88 -15.18
CA GLU A 136 -6.38 -7.18 -15.65
C GLU A 136 -7.46 -7.06 -14.57
N ASP A 137 -7.67 -8.14 -13.81
CA ASP A 137 -8.62 -8.19 -12.70
C ASP A 137 -8.09 -7.55 -11.39
N LYS A 138 -6.84 -7.08 -11.41
CA LYS A 138 -6.11 -6.51 -10.28
C LYS A 138 -6.02 -7.45 -9.07
N LYS A 139 -6.05 -8.77 -9.28
CA LYS A 139 -5.92 -9.78 -8.22
C LYS A 139 -4.55 -10.43 -8.24
N CYS A 140 -3.98 -10.63 -7.05
CA CYS A 140 -2.72 -11.36 -6.90
C CYS A 140 -2.95 -12.87 -7.05
N PRO A 141 -2.27 -13.58 -7.96
CA PRO A 141 -2.48 -15.02 -8.15
C PRO A 141 -2.16 -15.87 -6.91
N ASN A 142 -1.21 -15.47 -6.07
CA ASN A 142 -0.92 -16.16 -4.81
C ASN A 142 -2.08 -16.03 -3.83
N ALA A 143 -2.68 -14.84 -3.71
CA ALA A 143 -3.83 -14.60 -2.84
C ALA A 143 -5.06 -15.38 -3.32
N THR A 144 -5.36 -15.31 -4.62
CA THR A 144 -6.45 -16.09 -5.23
C THR A 144 -6.27 -17.59 -4.97
N CYS A 145 -5.07 -18.12 -5.21
CA CYS A 145 -4.77 -19.53 -4.96
C CYS A 145 -4.94 -19.93 -3.49
N CYS A 146 -4.46 -19.11 -2.55
CA CYS A 146 -4.60 -19.41 -1.12
C CYS A 146 -6.07 -19.44 -0.70
N ASN A 147 -6.88 -18.50 -1.21
CA ASN A 147 -8.32 -18.45 -0.96
C ASN A 147 -9.05 -19.68 -1.52
N GLU A 148 -8.74 -20.08 -2.76
CA GLU A 148 -9.30 -21.29 -3.40
C GLU A 148 -8.95 -22.56 -2.61
N LYS A 149 -7.68 -22.67 -2.18
CA LYS A 149 -7.19 -23.79 -1.38
C LYS A 149 -7.62 -23.72 0.10
N LYS A 150 -8.26 -22.63 0.54
CA LYS A 150 -8.62 -22.35 1.93
C LYS A 150 -7.44 -22.45 2.91
N ILE A 151 -6.27 -21.98 2.47
CA ILE A 151 -5.05 -21.93 3.29
C ILE A 151 -4.72 -20.48 3.67
N LYS A 152 -4.11 -20.29 4.83
CA LYS A 152 -3.77 -18.97 5.37
C LYS A 152 -2.71 -18.26 4.56
N GLY A 153 -1.82 -19.00 3.92
CA GLY A 153 -0.76 -18.47 3.08
C GLY A 153 0.00 -19.55 2.35
N CYS A 154 0.89 -19.14 1.45
CA CYS A 154 1.65 -20.07 0.61
C CYS A 154 2.50 -21.05 1.43
N TRP A 155 2.85 -20.72 2.67
CA TRP A 155 3.59 -21.59 3.59
C TRP A 155 2.83 -22.86 3.99
N GLU A 156 1.50 -22.86 3.98
CA GLU A 156 0.69 -24.05 4.25
C GLU A 156 0.61 -25.00 3.05
N CYS A 157 1.02 -24.56 1.85
CA CYS A 157 0.99 -25.40 0.65
C CYS A 157 2.11 -26.46 0.69
N ASP A 158 1.78 -27.71 0.39
CA ASP A 158 2.76 -28.81 0.34
C ASP A 158 3.72 -28.71 -0.84
N GLU A 159 3.23 -28.15 -1.94
CA GLU A 159 4.01 -27.88 -3.15
C GLU A 159 4.92 -26.65 -3.04
N LEU A 160 5.00 -25.98 -1.88
CA LEU A 160 5.70 -24.69 -1.73
C LEU A 160 7.11 -24.69 -2.36
N LYS A 161 7.90 -25.74 -2.13
CA LYS A 161 9.29 -25.81 -2.61
C LYS A 161 9.39 -25.71 -4.14
N SER A 162 8.56 -26.47 -4.87
CA SER A 162 8.54 -26.51 -6.33
C SER A 162 7.56 -25.52 -6.96
N CYS A 163 6.72 -24.86 -6.17
CA CYS A 163 5.68 -23.96 -6.67
C CYS A 163 6.26 -22.81 -7.50
N ASN A 164 5.64 -22.57 -8.65
CA ASN A 164 5.92 -21.47 -9.59
C ASN A 164 4.66 -20.61 -9.84
N LYS A 165 3.69 -20.63 -8.92
CA LYS A 165 2.44 -19.87 -9.08
C LYS A 165 2.62 -18.41 -8.65
N GLY A 166 2.07 -17.50 -9.47
CA GLY A 166 2.06 -16.07 -9.18
C GLY A 166 3.46 -15.50 -9.05
N PHE A 167 3.73 -14.80 -7.94
CA PHE A 167 5.02 -14.16 -7.67
C PHE A 167 6.18 -15.17 -7.69
N PHE A 168 5.94 -16.43 -7.31
CA PHE A 168 6.98 -17.48 -7.30
C PHE A 168 7.47 -17.91 -8.69
N LYS A 169 6.85 -17.41 -9.77
CA LYS A 169 7.36 -17.58 -11.14
C LYS A 169 8.54 -16.64 -11.44
N ASN A 170 8.68 -15.54 -10.71
CA ASN A 170 9.66 -14.51 -11.03
C ASN A 170 11.05 -14.92 -10.53
N ASP A 171 12.09 -14.52 -11.27
CA ASP A 171 13.49 -14.83 -10.94
C ASP A 171 13.93 -14.27 -9.58
N ASN A 172 13.29 -13.18 -9.13
CA ASN A 172 13.55 -12.53 -7.85
C ASN A 172 12.66 -13.03 -6.70
N ALA A 173 11.95 -14.14 -6.87
CA ALA A 173 11.01 -14.63 -5.86
C ALA A 173 11.65 -15.38 -4.68
N PHE A 174 12.97 -15.55 -4.70
CA PHE A 174 13.72 -16.33 -3.70
C PHE A 174 13.50 -15.83 -2.26
N THR A 175 13.43 -14.51 -2.05
CA THR A 175 13.19 -13.92 -0.72
C THR A 175 11.82 -14.29 -0.16
N MET A 176 10.77 -14.15 -0.96
CA MET A 176 9.40 -14.49 -0.55
C MET A 176 9.26 -16.01 -0.33
N LYS A 177 9.94 -16.82 -1.14
CA LYS A 177 9.98 -18.27 -0.96
C LYS A 177 10.68 -18.65 0.34
N ALA A 178 11.79 -17.99 0.68
CA ALA A 178 12.49 -18.17 1.95
C ALA A 178 11.60 -17.79 3.15
N TYR A 179 10.88 -16.68 3.09
CA TYR A 179 9.93 -16.31 4.15
C TYR A 179 8.85 -17.38 4.34
N CYS A 180 8.23 -17.85 3.27
CA CYS A 180 7.24 -18.93 3.35
C CYS A 180 7.83 -20.22 3.93
N LEU A 181 9.07 -20.58 3.58
CA LEU A 181 9.74 -21.75 4.12
C LEU A 181 10.04 -21.59 5.62
N LEU A 182 10.44 -20.39 6.06
CA LEU A 182 10.65 -20.10 7.48
C LEU A 182 9.34 -20.20 8.28
N ILE A 183 8.25 -19.62 7.75
CA ILE A 183 6.91 -19.70 8.36
C ILE A 183 6.43 -21.16 8.40
N LYS A 184 6.61 -21.94 7.33
CA LYS A 184 6.24 -23.36 7.31
C LYS A 184 6.97 -24.16 8.39
N LYS A 185 8.23 -23.80 8.68
CA LYS A 185 9.08 -24.50 9.64
C LYS A 185 8.82 -24.11 11.10
N TYR A 186 8.57 -22.82 11.37
CA TYR A 186 8.55 -22.29 12.74
C TYR A 186 7.25 -21.55 13.13
N GLY A 187 6.34 -21.34 12.18
CA GLY A 187 5.10 -20.59 12.39
C GLY A 187 5.24 -19.08 12.18
N GLU A 188 4.09 -18.42 12.04
CA GLU A 188 4.00 -16.98 11.72
C GLU A 188 4.52 -16.08 12.83
N GLN A 189 4.36 -16.50 14.09
CA GLN A 189 4.83 -15.73 15.25
C GLN A 189 6.35 -15.64 15.27
N VAL A 190 7.04 -16.79 15.20
CA VAL A 190 8.50 -16.84 15.16
C VAL A 190 9.02 -16.06 13.96
N TYR A 191 8.42 -16.24 12.78
CA TYR A 191 8.78 -15.45 11.59
C TYR A 191 8.68 -13.94 11.83
N SER A 192 7.57 -13.47 12.40
CA SER A 192 7.36 -12.04 12.66
C SER A 192 8.36 -11.48 13.66
N GLU A 193 8.69 -12.24 14.71
CA GLU A 193 9.73 -11.89 15.68
C GLU A 193 11.14 -11.90 15.04
N THR A 194 11.44 -12.85 14.15
CA THR A 194 12.68 -12.86 13.36
C THR A 194 12.84 -11.60 12.53
N ILE A 195 11.80 -11.19 11.78
CA ILE A 195 11.87 -9.96 10.97
C ILE A 195 12.01 -8.73 11.86
N LYS A 196 11.27 -8.67 12.98
CA LYS A 196 11.41 -7.59 13.96
C LYS A 196 12.84 -7.48 14.49
N ASN A 197 13.48 -8.60 14.82
CA ASN A 197 14.87 -8.62 15.27
C ASN A 197 15.84 -8.19 14.16
N ALA A 198 15.64 -8.66 12.92
CA ALA A 198 16.47 -8.25 11.78
C ALA A 198 16.44 -6.73 11.58
N VAL A 199 15.24 -6.15 11.52
CA VAL A 199 15.05 -4.69 11.39
C VAL A 199 15.65 -3.93 12.57
N ALA A 200 15.48 -4.42 13.80
CA ALA A 200 16.11 -3.83 14.98
C ALA A 200 17.66 -3.87 14.95
N ASN A 201 18.25 -4.76 14.14
CA ASN A 201 19.68 -4.87 13.90
C ASN A 201 20.13 -4.15 12.61
N GLY A 202 19.28 -3.28 12.05
CA GLY A 202 19.64 -2.40 10.92
C GLY A 202 19.42 -3.00 9.54
N VAL A 203 18.74 -4.14 9.42
CA VAL A 203 18.40 -4.72 8.11
C VAL A 203 17.34 -3.87 7.40
N ASP A 204 17.63 -3.45 6.16
CA ASP A 204 16.68 -2.78 5.26
C ASP A 204 15.75 -3.84 4.64
N TYR A 205 14.60 -4.05 5.28
CA TYR A 205 13.63 -5.06 4.87
C TYR A 205 12.76 -4.57 3.69
N ALA A 206 12.60 -5.32 2.59
CA ALA A 206 13.16 -6.64 2.26
C ALA A 206 14.46 -6.57 1.42
N LYS A 207 14.93 -5.37 1.12
CA LYS A 207 16.00 -5.06 0.15
C LYS A 207 17.31 -5.81 0.43
N ASP A 208 17.74 -5.88 1.69
CA ASP A 208 18.98 -6.56 2.05
C ASP A 208 18.89 -8.07 1.85
N PHE A 209 17.70 -8.65 2.05
CA PHE A 209 17.46 -10.06 1.74
C PHE A 209 17.38 -10.30 0.23
N ASP A 210 16.74 -9.40 -0.51
CA ASP A 210 16.70 -9.45 -1.98
C ASP A 210 18.11 -9.43 -2.59
N ALA A 211 19.05 -8.69 -1.99
CA ALA A 211 20.44 -8.62 -2.44
C ALA A 211 21.20 -9.95 -2.33
N LEU A 212 20.73 -10.92 -1.53
CA LEU A 212 21.39 -12.22 -1.36
C LEU A 212 21.24 -13.15 -2.58
N GLY A 213 20.20 -12.95 -3.40
CA GLY A 213 20.04 -13.66 -4.68
C GLY A 213 19.72 -15.15 -4.59
N SER A 214 19.41 -15.70 -3.40
CA SER A 214 19.15 -17.14 -3.22
C SER A 214 18.24 -17.40 -2.02
N THR A 215 17.37 -18.40 -2.16
CA THR A 215 16.42 -18.81 -1.11
C THR A 215 17.18 -19.32 0.11
N GLU A 216 18.23 -20.11 -0.12
CA GLU A 216 19.08 -20.72 0.89
C GLU A 216 19.85 -19.66 1.67
N LYS A 217 20.47 -18.69 0.98
CA LYS A 217 21.18 -17.58 1.62
C LYS A 217 20.25 -16.71 2.46
N VAL A 218 19.04 -16.44 1.99
CA VAL A 218 18.03 -15.69 2.76
C VAL A 218 17.62 -16.47 4.01
N LEU A 219 17.39 -17.78 3.90
CA LEU A 219 17.09 -18.63 5.06
C LEU A 219 18.23 -18.61 6.08
N GLU A 220 19.48 -18.81 5.64
CA GLU A 220 20.66 -18.75 6.51
C GLU A 220 20.80 -17.38 7.20
N ALA A 221 20.51 -16.29 6.49
CA ALA A 221 20.52 -14.95 7.08
C ALA A 221 19.40 -14.77 8.12
N LEU A 222 18.18 -15.23 7.84
CA LEU A 222 17.04 -15.14 8.76
C LEU A 222 17.26 -15.96 10.03
N GLU A 223 17.90 -17.12 9.93
CA GLU A 223 18.24 -17.98 11.07
C GLU A 223 19.09 -17.25 12.12
N LYS A 224 19.91 -16.27 11.73
CA LYS A 224 20.72 -15.45 12.66
C LYS A 224 19.89 -14.54 13.56
N TYR A 225 18.68 -14.19 13.14
CA TYR A 225 17.76 -13.30 13.87
C TYR A 225 16.60 -14.06 14.52
N ARG A 226 16.52 -15.37 14.32
CA ARG A 226 15.49 -16.23 14.91
C ARG A 226 15.72 -16.37 16.41
N LYS A 227 14.64 -16.19 17.18
CA LYS A 227 14.56 -16.50 18.60
C LYS A 227 13.55 -17.62 18.80
#